data_AF-O35822-F1
#
_entry.id   AF-O35822-F1
#
_cell.length_a   1.000
_cell.length_b   1.000
_cell.length_c   1.000
_cell.angle_alpha   90.00
_cell.angle_beta   90.00
_cell.angle_gamma   90.00
#
_symmetry.space_group_name_H-M   'P 1'
#
loop_
_entity.id
_entity.type
_entity.pdbx_description
1 polymer ?
#
loop_
_entity_poly.entity_id
_entity_poly.type
_entity_poly.pdbx_seq_one_letter_code
_entity_poly.pdbx_strand_id
1 'polypeptide(L)'
;KLGHLCNEPLDMYSYLHSQGIGISLAQFYISWAEEYEARGNFKKADIVFQQGIECKAEPLDRLQSQHRQFQARVSRQALLALGNEEEEVLGSSEPQRSTLAELKSRGKKMARAPINRVGGALKAPGLSRGFLNALPQPVHNNRKICSWIVDVGKP
;
A
#
# COMPACT_ATOMS: atom_id res chain seq x y z
N LYS A 1 1.15 1.81 20.61
CA LYS A 1 1.14 2.75 19.46
C LYS A 1 -0.26 2.75 18.86
N LEU A 2 -0.87 3.91 18.65
CA LEU A 2 -2.29 4.06 18.23
C LEU A 2 -2.54 3.53 16.80
N GLY A 3 -1.53 3.60 15.92
CA GLY A 3 -1.67 3.23 14.50
C GLY A 3 -1.86 1.73 14.20
N HIS A 4 -1.57 0.82 15.13
CA HIS A 4 -1.68 -0.62 14.85
C HIS A 4 -3.13 -1.16 14.80
N LEU A 5 -4.13 -0.31 15.01
CA LEU A 5 -5.54 -0.70 15.00
C LEU A 5 -6.25 -0.35 13.68
N CYS A 6 -5.57 0.35 12.78
CA CYS A 6 -6.14 0.82 11.52
C CYS A 6 -5.48 0.11 10.34
N ASN A 7 -6.27 -0.25 9.31
CA ASN A 7 -5.73 -0.76 8.05
C ASN A 7 -4.84 0.27 7.33
N GLU A 8 -5.12 1.57 7.56
CA GLU A 8 -4.37 2.69 6.97
C GLU A 8 -3.95 3.68 8.08
N PRO A 9 -2.87 3.40 8.84
CA PRO A 9 -2.41 4.28 9.92
C PRO A 9 -2.05 5.70 9.46
N LEU A 10 -1.65 5.88 8.19
CA LEU A 10 -1.36 7.21 7.64
C LEU A 10 -2.62 8.10 7.59
N ASP A 11 -3.77 7.56 7.19
CA ASP A 11 -5.03 8.31 7.15
C ASP A 11 -5.43 8.80 8.53
N MET A 12 -5.21 7.96 9.55
CA MET A 12 -5.45 8.35 10.94
C MET A 12 -4.57 9.55 11.34
N TYR A 13 -3.27 9.53 11.07
CA TYR A 13 -2.40 10.66 11.41
C TYR A 13 -2.76 11.93 10.63
N SER A 14 -3.07 11.81 9.34
CA SER A 14 -3.56 12.92 8.53
C SER A 14 -4.86 13.52 9.09
N TYR A 15 -5.78 12.68 9.53
CA TYR A 15 -7.01 13.11 10.18
C TYR A 15 -6.71 13.83 11.50
N LEU A 16 -5.93 13.23 12.40
CA LEU A 16 -5.56 13.84 13.68
C LEU A 16 -4.91 15.21 13.50
N HIS A 17 -3.98 15.32 12.54
CA HIS A 17 -3.35 16.59 12.19
C HIS A 17 -4.38 17.62 11.68
N SER A 18 -5.32 17.22 10.81
CA SER A 18 -6.39 18.12 10.31
C SER A 18 -7.32 18.62 11.41
N GLN A 19 -7.53 17.81 12.46
CA GLN A 19 -8.35 18.16 13.61
C GLN A 19 -7.56 18.90 14.71
N GLY A 20 -6.25 19.12 14.51
CA GLY A 20 -5.39 19.73 15.53
C GLY A 20 -5.16 18.84 16.75
N ILE A 21 -5.39 17.53 16.65
CA ILE A 21 -5.26 16.60 17.77
C ILE A 21 -3.81 16.13 17.87
N GLY A 22 -3.18 16.37 19.02
CA GLY A 22 -1.81 15.90 19.30
C GLY A 22 -0.70 16.71 18.60
N ILE A 23 -1.02 17.84 17.96
CA ILE A 23 -0.06 18.68 17.22
C ILE A 23 1.02 19.33 18.10
N SER A 24 0.82 19.37 19.43
CA SER A 24 1.80 19.86 20.40
C SER A 24 2.68 18.76 20.98
N LEU A 25 2.44 17.49 20.63
CA LEU A 25 3.15 16.34 21.20
C LEU A 25 4.22 15.83 20.24
N ALA A 26 5.48 15.81 20.67
CA ALA A 26 6.59 15.26 19.88
C ALA A 26 6.33 13.80 19.47
N GLN A 27 5.73 13.01 20.37
CA GLN A 27 5.42 11.60 20.12
C GLN A 27 4.48 11.38 18.92
N PHE A 28 3.59 12.34 18.63
CA PHE A 28 2.71 12.31 17.48
C PHE A 28 3.52 12.33 16.17
N TYR A 29 4.37 13.34 15.99
CA TYR A 29 5.20 13.48 14.80
C TYR A 29 6.23 12.35 14.66
N ILE A 30 6.83 11.90 15.76
CA ILE A 30 7.75 10.75 15.74
C ILE A 30 7.04 9.51 15.19
N SER A 31 5.87 9.17 15.74
CA SER A 31 5.15 7.95 15.34
C SER A 31 4.61 8.04 13.91
N TRP A 32 4.25 9.25 13.46
CA TRP A 32 3.79 9.47 12.10
C TRP A 32 4.94 9.40 11.08
N ALA A 33 6.10 9.98 11.40
CA ALA A 33 7.29 9.89 10.56
C ALA A 33 7.83 8.45 10.47
N GLU A 34 7.81 7.69 11.57
CA GLU A 34 8.17 6.27 11.59
C GLU A 34 7.28 5.44 10.65
N GLU A 35 5.99 5.74 10.55
CA GLU A 35 5.07 5.06 9.62
C GLU A 35 5.44 5.36 8.16
N TYR A 36 5.83 6.60 7.84
CA TYR A 36 6.34 6.94 6.51
C TYR A 36 7.70 6.28 6.22
N GLU A 37 8.59 6.22 7.22
CA GLU A 37 9.89 5.53 7.12
C GLU A 37 9.70 4.03 6.85
N ALA A 38 8.79 3.37 7.56
CA ALA A 38 8.48 1.95 7.37
C ALA A 38 7.95 1.63 5.96
N ARG A 39 7.30 2.59 5.30
CA ARG A 39 6.83 2.49 3.91
C ARG A 39 7.88 2.95 2.88
N GLY A 40 9.10 3.29 3.31
CA GLY A 40 10.18 3.78 2.46
C GLY A 40 10.01 5.21 1.95
N ASN A 41 9.05 5.97 2.49
CA ASN A 41 8.80 7.36 2.06
C ASN A 41 9.56 8.35 2.95
N PHE A 42 10.89 8.36 2.79
CA PHE A 42 11.78 9.19 3.61
C PHE A 42 11.54 10.70 3.45
N LYS A 43 11.12 11.14 2.26
CA LYS A 43 10.82 12.56 2.00
C LYS A 43 9.64 13.04 2.86
N LYS A 44 8.55 12.26 2.92
CA LYS A 44 7.40 12.61 3.76
C LYS A 44 7.72 12.50 5.25
N ALA A 45 8.51 11.50 5.66
CA ALA A 45 8.95 11.38 7.05
C ALA A 45 9.73 12.62 7.51
N ASP A 46 10.65 13.13 6.68
CA ASP A 46 11.43 14.34 6.98
C ASP A 46 10.55 15.59 7.12
N ILE A 47 9.57 15.76 6.22
CA ILE A 47 8.58 16.85 6.31
C ILE A 47 7.81 16.80 7.63
N VAL A 48 7.35 15.61 8.05
CA VAL A 48 6.61 15.44 9.31
C VAL A 48 7.48 15.81 10.53
N PHE A 49 8.76 15.43 10.53
CA PHE A 49 9.69 15.87 11.59
C PHE A 49 9.85 17.39 11.60
N GLN A 50 10.05 18.00 10.43
CA GLN A 50 10.25 19.43 10.31
C GLN A 50 9.02 20.23 10.77
N GLN A 51 7.82 19.76 10.44
CA GLN A 51 6.55 20.33 10.94
C GLN A 51 6.47 20.28 12.46
N GLY A 52 6.79 19.14 13.08
CA GLY A 52 6.78 19.03 14.54
C GLY A 52 7.78 19.96 15.22
N ILE A 53 8.95 20.18 14.61
CA ILE A 53 9.97 21.11 15.10
C ILE A 53 9.50 22.55 14.97
N GLU A 54 8.89 22.92 13.84
CA GLU A 54 8.32 24.25 13.60
C GLU A 54 7.20 24.57 14.59
N CYS A 55 6.33 23.59 14.88
CA CYS A 55 5.29 23.69 15.90
C CYS A 55 5.82 23.63 17.34
N LYS A 56 7.13 23.44 17.54
CA LYS A 56 7.77 23.27 18.86
C LYS A 56 7.08 22.20 19.71
N ALA A 57 6.80 21.05 19.10
CA ALA A 57 6.11 19.97 19.77
C ALA A 57 6.97 19.38 20.90
N GLU A 58 6.38 19.20 22.08
CA GLU A 58 7.09 18.83 23.30
C GLU A 58 7.09 17.30 23.53
N PRO A 59 8.21 16.71 24.01
CA PRO A 59 9.50 17.34 24.28
C PRO A 59 10.30 17.63 23.00
N LEU A 60 10.69 18.89 22.79
CA LEU A 60 11.35 19.32 21.54
C LEU A 60 12.72 18.65 21.35
N ASP A 61 13.52 18.54 22.42
CA ASP A 61 14.83 17.90 22.37
C ASP A 61 14.73 16.43 21.94
N ARG A 62 13.68 15.74 22.40
CA ARG A 62 13.42 14.35 22.01
C ARG A 62 13.06 14.26 20.53
N LEU A 63 12.22 15.17 20.03
CA LEU A 63 11.85 15.21 18.63
C LEU A 63 13.07 15.43 17.72
N GLN A 64 13.90 16.42 18.04
CA GLN A 64 15.13 16.71 17.29
C GLN A 64 16.14 15.56 17.34
N SER A 65 16.28 14.91 18.51
CA SER A 65 17.13 13.73 18.65
C SER A 65 16.66 12.58 17.76
N GLN A 66 15.35 12.33 17.72
CA GLN A 66 14.77 11.31 16.84
C GLN A 66 14.92 11.66 15.35
N HIS A 67 14.76 12.93 14.98
CA HIS A 67 14.99 13.40 13.61
C HIS A 67 16.44 13.15 13.15
N ARG A 68 17.43 13.48 14.00
CA ARG A 68 18.85 13.16 13.71
C ARG A 68 19.11 11.67 13.56
N GLN A 69 18.49 10.83 14.40
CA GLN A 69 18.60 9.38 14.30
C GLN A 69 18.00 8.85 13.00
N PHE A 70 16.83 9.36 12.62
CA PHE A 70 16.20 9.07 11.33
C PHE A 70 17.13 9.44 10.15
N GLN A 71 17.66 10.67 10.12
CA GLN A 71 18.57 11.11 9.06
C GLN A 71 19.81 10.22 8.95
N ALA A 72 20.37 9.80 10.09
CA ALA A 72 21.49 8.87 10.13
C ALA A 72 21.13 7.46 9.62
N ARG A 73 19.88 6.99 9.80
CA ARG A 73 19.43 5.71 9.21
C ARG A 73 19.27 5.84 7.70
N VAL A 74 18.61 6.89 7.22
CA VAL A 74 18.39 7.13 5.79
C VAL A 74 19.70 7.30 5.04
N SER A 75 20.67 8.05 5.59
CA SER A 75 21.97 8.22 4.95
C SER A 75 22.74 6.91 4.83
N ARG A 76 22.75 6.08 5.88
CA ARG A 76 23.35 4.74 5.83
C ARG A 76 22.69 3.87 4.77
N GLN A 77 21.36 3.88 4.67
CA GLN A 77 20.65 3.11 3.64
C GLN A 77 21.00 3.59 2.22
N ALA A 78 21.11 4.90 2.00
CA ALA A 78 21.48 5.45 0.70
C ALA A 78 22.92 5.07 0.29
N LEU A 79 23.87 5.08 1.24
CA LEU A 79 25.25 4.66 0.99
C LEU A 79 25.36 3.17 0.66
N LEU A 80 24.61 2.31 1.36
CA LEU A 80 24.58 0.88 1.07
C LEU A 80 23.95 0.59 -0.29
N ALA A 81 22.90 1.33 -0.67
CA ALA A 81 22.31 1.20 -2.00
C ALA A 81 23.31 1.56 -3.10
N LEU A 82 24.15 2.57 -2.88
CA LEU A 82 25.18 3.00 -3.85
C LEU A 82 26.37 2.03 -3.96
N GLY A 83 26.70 1.31 -2.89
CA GLY A 83 27.84 0.37 -2.89
C GLY A 83 27.53 -1.01 -3.48
N ASN A 84 26.24 -1.34 -3.66
CA ASN A 84 25.81 -2.65 -4.14
C ASN A 84 25.78 -2.77 -5.68
N GLU A 85 26.03 -1.68 -6.41
CA GLU A 85 26.08 -1.69 -7.88
C GLU A 85 27.46 -2.07 -8.47
N GLU A 86 28.46 -2.31 -7.61
CA GLU A 86 29.82 -2.68 -8.03
C GLU A 86 30.09 -4.21 -8.00
N GLU A 87 29.32 -4.99 -7.22
CA GLU A 87 29.50 -6.45 -7.06
C GLU A 87 28.46 -7.34 -7.81
N GLU A 88 27.49 -6.76 -8.53
CA GLU A 88 26.44 -7.52 -9.26
C GLU A 88 26.79 -7.74 -10.75
N VAL A 89 28.03 -8.12 -11.07
CA VAL A 89 28.43 -8.52 -12.45
C VAL A 89 28.35 -10.05 -12.66
N LEU A 90 28.16 -10.86 -11.62
CA LEU A 90 28.24 -12.32 -11.72
C LEU A 90 27.14 -13.04 -10.92
N GLY A 91 25.90 -13.01 -11.42
CA GLY A 91 24.86 -13.89 -10.86
C GLY A 91 23.46 -13.76 -11.46
N SER A 92 23.10 -14.68 -12.35
CA SER A 92 21.72 -15.05 -12.71
C SER A 92 20.87 -14.01 -13.46
N SER A 93 20.98 -14.03 -14.79
CA SER A 93 19.91 -13.58 -15.68
C SER A 93 18.71 -14.54 -15.55
N GLU A 94 17.85 -14.31 -14.55
CA GLU A 94 16.51 -14.89 -14.55
C GLU A 94 15.66 -14.21 -15.64
N PRO A 95 14.77 -14.96 -16.32
CA PRO A 95 13.90 -14.38 -17.33
C PRO A 95 12.95 -13.36 -16.69
N GLN A 96 13.29 -12.08 -16.86
CA GLN A 96 12.49 -10.94 -16.44
C GLN A 96 11.13 -10.98 -17.15
N ARG A 97 10.03 -10.96 -16.39
CA ARG A 97 8.68 -10.90 -16.97
C ARG A 97 8.50 -9.58 -17.70
N SER A 98 8.25 -9.63 -19.00
CA SER A 98 7.78 -8.46 -19.74
C SER A 98 6.38 -8.08 -19.26
N THR A 99 6.19 -6.82 -18.84
CA THR A 99 4.91 -6.33 -18.27
C THR A 99 3.75 -6.49 -19.24
N LEU A 100 4.03 -6.36 -20.54
CA LEU A 100 3.14 -6.70 -21.65
C LEU A 100 3.98 -7.25 -22.81
N ALA A 101 3.75 -8.51 -23.20
CA ALA A 101 4.36 -9.07 -24.40
C ALA A 101 3.60 -8.61 -25.65
N GLU A 102 4.32 -8.22 -26.69
CA GLU A 102 3.74 -7.76 -27.95
C GLU A 102 3.10 -8.93 -28.71
N LEU A 103 1.79 -8.87 -28.97
CA LEU A 103 1.08 -9.90 -29.74
C LEU A 103 1.28 -9.66 -31.24
N LYS A 104 2.10 -10.50 -31.89
CA LYS A 104 2.35 -10.42 -33.34
C LYS A 104 1.05 -10.63 -34.14
N SER A 105 0.49 -9.56 -34.73
CA SER A 105 -0.69 -9.64 -35.59
C SER A 105 -0.33 -10.19 -36.97
N ARG A 106 -0.45 -11.50 -37.19
CA ARG A 106 -0.24 -12.10 -38.52
C ARG A 106 -1.53 -12.03 -39.36
N GLY A 107 -1.66 -10.98 -40.16
CA GLY A 107 -2.43 -10.99 -41.43
C GLY A 107 -3.89 -10.49 -41.39
N LYS A 108 -4.26 -9.73 -42.44
CA LYS A 108 -5.63 -9.26 -42.77
C LYS A 108 -6.61 -10.44 -42.88
N LYS A 109 -7.24 -10.81 -41.78
CA LYS A 109 -8.50 -11.55 -41.71
C LYS A 109 -9.03 -11.43 -40.28
N MET A 110 -10.30 -11.07 -40.12
CA MET A 110 -10.95 -10.96 -38.80
C MET A 110 -10.85 -12.30 -38.06
N ALA A 111 -9.78 -12.47 -37.29
CA ALA A 111 -9.59 -13.62 -36.43
C ALA A 111 -10.37 -13.35 -35.14
N ARG A 112 -11.57 -13.92 -35.06
CA ARG A 112 -12.36 -13.92 -33.83
C ARG A 112 -11.62 -14.82 -32.82
N ALA A 113 -10.82 -14.22 -31.93
CA ALA A 113 -10.12 -14.96 -30.90
C ALA A 113 -11.13 -15.60 -29.93
N PRO A 114 -11.04 -16.90 -29.61
CA PRO A 114 -11.91 -17.52 -28.61
C PRO A 114 -11.69 -16.88 -27.23
N ILE A 115 -12.78 -16.54 -26.54
CA ILE A 115 -12.73 -16.08 -25.14
C ILE A 115 -12.49 -17.32 -24.26
N ASN A 116 -11.22 -17.72 -24.11
CA ASN A 116 -10.83 -18.64 -23.06
C ASN A 116 -10.39 -17.82 -21.84
N ARG A 117 -11.34 -17.63 -20.92
CA ARG A 117 -11.06 -17.02 -19.62
C ARG A 117 -10.20 -18.01 -18.82
N VAL A 118 -8.90 -17.76 -18.70
CA VAL A 118 -8.00 -18.57 -17.86
C VAL A 118 -8.28 -18.24 -16.40
N GLY A 119 -9.37 -18.78 -15.88
CA GLY A 119 -9.77 -18.67 -14.48
C GLY A 119 -9.37 -19.87 -13.62
N GLY A 120 -8.64 -20.84 -14.17
CA GLY A 120 -8.37 -22.09 -13.46
C GLY A 120 -7.26 -22.94 -14.07
N ALA A 121 -6.12 -22.34 -14.41
CA ALA A 121 -4.94 -23.11 -14.86
C ALA A 121 -3.99 -23.39 -13.68
N LEU A 122 -4.50 -24.08 -12.66
CA LEU A 122 -3.72 -24.87 -11.71
C LEU A 122 -4.51 -26.15 -11.41
N LYS A 123 -4.70 -27.00 -12.41
CA LYS A 123 -5.10 -28.39 -12.15
C LYS A 123 -4.47 -29.33 -13.17
N ALA A 124 -3.77 -30.33 -12.63
CA ALA A 124 -3.04 -31.38 -13.31
C ALA A 124 -3.91 -32.18 -14.31
N PRO A 125 -3.31 -32.88 -15.29
CA PRO A 125 -4.06 -33.50 -16.36
C PRO A 125 -4.70 -34.81 -15.90
N GLY A 126 -5.99 -34.95 -16.17
CA GLY A 126 -6.70 -36.22 -16.02
C GLY A 126 -8.14 -36.02 -15.59
N LEU A 127 -9.04 -35.84 -16.56
CA LEU A 127 -10.32 -36.56 -16.69
C LEU A 127 -11.27 -35.76 -17.58
N SER A 128 -11.43 -36.23 -18.81
CA SER A 128 -12.50 -35.84 -19.71
C SER A 128 -13.85 -36.18 -19.06
N ARG A 129 -14.73 -35.19 -18.91
CA ARG A 129 -16.19 -35.41 -18.89
C ARG A 129 -16.88 -34.08 -19.18
N GLY A 130 -17.42 -33.98 -20.39
CA GLY A 130 -18.28 -32.87 -20.78
C GLY A 130 -19.58 -32.88 -19.96
N PHE A 131 -20.13 -31.70 -19.72
CA PHE A 131 -21.52 -31.57 -19.29
C PHE A 131 -22.17 -30.33 -19.91
N LEU A 132 -23.47 -30.51 -20.12
CA LEU A 132 -24.38 -29.80 -20.99
C LEU A 132 -24.64 -28.35 -20.56
N ASN A 133 -24.98 -27.55 -21.56
CA ASN A 133 -25.56 -26.22 -21.40
C ASN A 133 -26.76 -26.23 -20.44
N ALA A 134 -26.76 -25.32 -19.47
CA ALA A 134 -27.95 -24.90 -18.75
C ALA A 134 -28.06 -23.37 -18.78
N LEU A 135 -29.25 -22.91 -19.17
CA LEU A 135 -29.72 -21.53 -19.35
C LEU A 135 -29.66 -20.73 -18.03
N PRO A 136 -29.54 -19.38 -18.04
CA PRO A 136 -29.37 -18.59 -16.83
C PRO A 136 -30.69 -18.41 -16.09
N GLN A 137 -30.68 -18.58 -14.77
CA GLN A 137 -31.77 -18.17 -13.89
C GLN A 137 -31.35 -16.93 -13.10
N PRO A 138 -32.20 -15.87 -13.02
CA PRO A 138 -31.89 -14.66 -12.29
C PRO A 138 -32.23 -14.85 -10.81
N VAL A 139 -31.23 -14.85 -9.94
CA VAL A 139 -31.46 -14.73 -8.49
C VAL A 139 -31.49 -13.27 -8.09
N HIS A 140 -32.71 -12.73 -8.05
CA HIS A 140 -33.05 -11.65 -7.16
C HIS A 140 -32.85 -12.13 -5.71
N ASN A 141 -32.32 -11.30 -4.82
CA ASN A 141 -33.07 -10.73 -3.69
C ASN A 141 -32.13 -10.03 -2.68
N ASN A 142 -32.37 -8.73 -2.57
CA ASN A 142 -32.43 -7.88 -1.38
C ASN A 142 -31.63 -8.17 -0.10
N ARG A 143 -30.93 -7.08 0.27
CA ARG A 143 -30.90 -6.38 1.57
C ARG A 143 -30.67 -7.22 2.82
N LYS A 144 -29.62 -6.84 3.58
CA LYS A 144 -29.83 -6.20 4.89
C LYS A 144 -28.86 -5.03 5.11
N ILE A 145 -29.50 -3.89 5.29
CA ILE A 145 -28.96 -2.62 5.78
C ILE A 145 -28.80 -2.79 7.30
N CYS A 146 -27.59 -2.59 7.83
CA CYS A 146 -27.42 -2.30 9.25
C CYS A 146 -27.36 -0.78 9.40
N SER A 147 -28.54 -0.19 9.54
CA SER A 147 -28.73 1.20 9.96
C SER A 147 -28.55 1.23 11.48
N TRP A 148 -27.58 2.02 11.94
CA TRP A 148 -27.41 2.32 13.35
C TRP A 148 -28.43 3.39 13.71
N ILE A 149 -29.44 2.98 14.47
CA ILE A 149 -30.36 3.87 15.16
C ILE A 149 -29.55 4.58 16.26
N VAL A 150 -29.41 5.90 16.13
CA VAL A 150 -29.12 6.81 17.23
C VAL A 150 -30.33 7.72 17.38
N ASP A 151 -31.23 7.32 18.27
CA ASP A 151 -32.32 8.17 18.76
C ASP A 151 -31.74 8.97 19.94
N VAL A 152 -31.49 10.26 19.71
CA VAL A 152 -31.17 11.22 20.78
C VAL A 152 -32.29 12.25 20.77
N GLY A 153 -33.01 12.24 21.89
CA GLY A 153 -34.19 13.03 22.15
C GLY A 153 -33.97 14.54 21.98
N LYS A 154 -35.05 15.17 21.53
CA LYS A 154 -35.26 16.60 21.50
C LYS A 154 -36.29 16.93 22.59
N PRO A 155 -36.18 18.05 23.31
CA PRO A 155 -37.34 18.84 23.67
C PRO A 155 -37.82 19.68 22.49
#